data_AF-M0M6I5-F1
#
_entry.id   AF-M0M6I5-F1
#
_cell.length_a   1.000
_cell.length_b   1.000
_cell.length_c   1.000
_cell.angle_alpha   90.00
_cell.angle_beta   90.00
_cell.angle_gamma   90.00
#
_symmetry.space_group_name_H-M   'P 1'
#
loop_
_entity.id
_entity.type
_entity.pdbx_description
1 polymer ?
#
loop_
_entity_poly.entity_id
_entity_poly.type
_entity_poly.pdbx_seq_one_letter_code
_entity_poly.pdbx_strand_id
1 'polypeptide(L)' 'MVLRCARCKSYALEFTAQSYTETRLFEGYRCEHCGAEGSYSVHDTTGVSSLDGDIEDDFE' A
#
# COMPACT_ATOMS: atom_id res chain seq x y z
N MET A 1 -1.29 10.27 -3.45
CA MET A 1 -0.83 9.52 -2.28
C MET A 1 0.58 9.07 -2.56
N VAL A 2 1.48 9.22 -1.60
CA VAL A 2 2.84 8.68 -1.69
C VAL A 2 2.94 7.64 -0.59
N LEU A 3 3.14 6.38 -0.97
CA LEU A 3 3.29 5.29 -0.01
C LEU A 3 4.76 5.16 0.40
N ARG A 4 5.00 4.89 1.68
CA ARG A 4 6.32 4.54 2.20
C ARG A 4 6.23 3.39 3.19
N CYS A 5 7.35 2.74 3.44
CA CYS A 5 7.42 1.70 4.46
C CYS A 5 7.28 2.33 5.85
N ALA A 6 6.32 1.85 6.65
CA ALA A 6 6.09 2.36 7.99
C ALA A 6 7.26 2.05 8.94
N ARG A 7 7.96 0.94 8.69
CA ARG A 7 9.05 0.43 9.51
C ARG A 7 10.37 1.19 9.36
N CYS A 8 10.81 1.44 8.12
CA CYS A 8 12.10 2.08 7.84
C CYS A 8 11.98 3.45 7.14
N LYS A 9 10.76 3.93 6.91
CA LYS A 9 10.45 5.19 6.22
C LYS A 9 11.01 5.28 4.79
N SER A 10 11.42 4.14 4.21
CA SER A 10 11.89 4.08 2.83
C SER A 10 10.73 4.14 1.84
N TYR A 11 10.93 4.87 0.75
CA TYR A 11 10.00 4.94 -0.39
C TYR A 11 10.30 3.85 -1.44
N ALA A 12 11.34 3.04 -1.24
CA ALA A 12 11.67 1.91 -2.10
C ALA A 12 10.69 0.76 -1.81
N LEU A 13 9.54 0.80 -2.46
CA LEU A 13 8.47 -0.19 -2.38
C LEU A 13 8.36 -0.93 -3.72
N GLU A 14 8.57 -2.24 -3.68
CA GLU A 14 8.33 -3.16 -4.77
C GLU A 14 6.85 -3.57 -4.79
N PHE A 15 6.24 -3.56 -5.97
CA PHE A 15 4.88 -4.04 -6.16
C PHE A 15 4.84 -5.58 -6.16
N THR A 16 4.09 -6.19 -5.25
CA THR A 16 4.06 -7.66 -5.10
C THR A 16 2.78 -8.31 -5.59
N ALA A 17 1.64 -7.61 -5.50
CA ALA A 17 0.34 -8.16 -5.89
C ALA A 17 -0.63 -7.08 -6.32
N GLN A 18 -1.46 -7.36 -7.33
CA GLN A 18 -2.65 -6.56 -7.64
C GLN A 18 -3.84 -7.47 -7.72
N SER A 19 -4.98 -7.03 -7.18
CA SER A 19 -6.26 -7.59 -7.55
C SER A 19 -7.29 -6.47 -7.66
N TYR A 20 -8.16 -6.60 -8.65
CA TYR A 20 -9.25 -5.68 -8.87
C TYR A 20 -10.54 -6.49 -8.95
N THR A 21 -11.47 -6.19 -8.05
CA THR A 21 -12.86 -6.63 -8.15
C THR A 21 -13.71 -5.46 -8.62
N GLU A 22 -14.96 -5.72 -9.00
CA GLU A 22 -15.90 -4.73 -9.56
C GLU A 22 -15.98 -3.41 -8.75
N THR A 23 -15.73 -3.47 -7.43
CA THR A 23 -15.80 -2.29 -6.56
C THR A 23 -14.55 -2.03 -5.72
N ARG A 24 -13.52 -2.89 -5.77
CA ARG A 24 -12.37 -2.81 -4.87
C ARG A 24 -11.07 -3.09 -5.58
N LEU A 25 -10.15 -2.14 -5.49
CA LEU A 25 -8.75 -2.32 -5.86
C LEU A 25 -7.94 -2.72 -4.62
N PHE A 26 -7.06 -3.69 -4.78
CA PHE A 26 -6.08 -4.11 -3.79
C PHE A 26 -4.69 -4.13 -4.43
N GLU A 27 -3.72 -3.56 -3.72
CA GLU A 27 -2.33 -3.46 -4.12
C GLU A 27 -1.44 -3.90 -2.94
N GLY A 28 -0.55 -4.86 -3.18
CA GLY A 28 0.45 -5.33 -2.24
C GLY A 28 1.81 -4.72 -2.54
N TYR A 29 2.54 -4.36 -1.49
CA TYR A 29 3.85 -3.75 -1.56
C TYR A 29 4.83 -4.42 -0.61
N ARG A 30 6.10 -4.49 -1.01
CA ARG A 30 7.22 -4.95 -0.19
C ARG A 30 8.34 -3.93 -0.20
N CYS A 31 8.81 -3.54 0.98
CA CYS A 31 9.94 -2.64 1.10
C CYS A 31 11.24 -3.32 0.67
N GLU A 32 11.93 -2.75 -0.31
CA GLU A 32 13.20 -3.29 -0.83
C GLU A 32 14.34 -3.21 0.21
N HIS A 33 14.25 -2.28 1.16
CA HIS A 33 15.30 -2.05 2.17
C HIS A 33 15.23 -3.02 3.36
N CYS A 34 14.03 -3.31 3.85
CA CYS A 34 13.85 -4.10 5.08
C CYS A 34 12.99 -5.36 4.89
N GLY A 35 12.47 -5.58 3.68
CA GLY A 35 11.63 -6.72 3.33
C GLY A 35 10.24 -6.69 3.95
N ALA A 36 9.86 -5.59 4.63
CA ALA A 36 8.55 -5.47 5.27
C ALA A 36 7.44 -5.38 4.21
N GLU A 37 6.30 -5.98 4.48
CA GLU A 37 5.20 -6.08 3.53
C GLU A 37 3.98 -5.31 4.05
N GLY A 38 3.20 -4.77 3.13
CA GLY A 38 1.92 -4.15 3.44
C GLY A 38 1.04 -4.07 2.21
N SER A 39 -0.17 -3.58 2.40
CA SER A 39 -1.15 -3.50 1.33
C SER A 39 -2.01 -2.27 1.43
N TYR A 40 -2.39 -1.78 0.26
CA TYR A 40 -3.30 -0.67 0.06
C TYR A 40 -4.57 -1.22 -0.60
N SER A 41 -5.72 -0.88 -0.03
CA SER A 41 -7.02 -1.16 -0.63
C SER A 41 -7.76 0.14 -0.87
N VAL A 42 -8.47 0.27 -1.98
CA VAL A 42 -9.41 1.36 -2.21
C VAL A 42 -10.74 0.83 -2.75
N HIS A 43 -11.83 1.33 -2.17
CA HIS A 43 -13.18 1.03 -2.63
C HIS A 43 -13.62 2.10 -3.63
N ASP A 44 -13.73 1.71 -4.90
CA ASP A 44 -13.97 2.62 -6.03
C ASP A 44 -15.28 3.43 -5.85
N THR A 45 -16.34 2.76 -5.39
CA THR A 45 -17.66 3.39 -5.21
C THR A 45 -17.73 4.42 -4.08
N THR A 46 -16.97 4.23 -3.00
CA THR A 46 -17.06 5.09 -1.80
C THR A 46 -15.84 6.00 -1.64
N GLY A 47 -14.78 5.78 -2.43
CA GLY A 47 -13.49 6.45 -2.31
C GLY A 47 -12.73 6.10 -1.02
N VAL A 48 -13.21 5.15 -0.21
CA VAL A 48 -12.58 4.78 1.05
C VAL A 48 -11.33 3.95 0.76
N SER A 49 -10.17 4.46 1.17
CA SER A 49 -8.92 3.73 1.17
C SER A 49 -8.60 3.15 2.55
N SER A 50 -7.80 2.09 2.58
CA SER A 50 -7.32 1.47 3.80
C SER A 50 -5.90 0.94 3.57
N LEU A 51 -5.03 1.14 4.55
CA LEU A 51 -3.67 0.64 4.57
C LEU A 51 -3.57 -0.45 5.64
N ASP A 52 -2.86 -1.51 5.34
CA ASP A 52 -2.60 -2.62 6.25
C ASP A 52 -1.12 -3.05 6.16
N GLY A 53 -0.56 -3.52 7.27
CA GLY A 53 0.83 -3.94 7.36
C GLY A 53 1.84 -2.79 7.50
N ASP A 54 3.06 -3.02 7.02
CA ASP A 54 4.20 -2.11 7.18
C ASP A 54 4.29 -1.06 6.07
N ILE A 55 3.15 -0.61 5.57
CA ILE A 55 3.06 0.55 4.68
C ILE A 55 2.22 1.65 5.31
N GLU A 56 2.64 2.89 5.12
CA GLU A 56 1.88 4.07 5.50
C GLU A 56 1.83 5.02 4.31
N ASP A 57 0.83 5.86 4.32
CA ASP A 57 0.77 7.01 3.43
C ASP A 57 1.52 8.19 4.07
N ASP A 58 2.29 8.88 3.24
CA ASP A 58 3.05 10.07 3.59
C ASP A 58 2.36 11.33 3.04
N PHE A 59 1.12 11.58 3.46
CA PHE A 59 0.49 12.89 3.35
C PHE A 59 0.97 13.77 4.52
N GLU A 60 1.70 14.86 4.19
CA GLU A 60 1.83 16.05 5.05
C GLU A 60 0.48 16.77 5.23
#